data_AF-R1ES55-F1
#
_entry.id   AF-R1ES55-F1
#
_cell.length_a   1.000
_cell.length_b   1.000
_cell.length_c   1.000
_cell.angle_alpha   90.00
_cell.angle_beta   90.00
_cell.angle_gamma   90.00
#
_symmetry.space_group_name_H-M   'P 1'
#
loop_
_entity.id
_entity.type
_entity.pdbx_description
1 polymer ?
#
loop_
_entity_poly.entity_id
_entity_poly.type
_entity_poly.pdbx_seq_one_letter_code
_entity_poly.pdbx_strand_id
1 'polypeptide(L)'
;MKRADGNAFATARRRACMERPDERFVAVAEQLGSRTQRQVISHRGGAALRWEEAIALWRTDAAFTLFFTAVLAACPFDSFYFECPPLAAASAADPFEFVLVQAHGFARADPSDFAEHIGRSGVGAVTFANLGGDPKLAPGAARAAYGHLAAFCRAAPESQRVAVWQAVGEALHGMLGGAAASAPPVWLSTEGSGVPWLHVRLDSRPKYYHHRKYAR
;
A
#
# COMPACT_ATOMS: atom_id res chain seq x y z
N MET A 1 37.77 29.29 27.48
CA MET A 1 37.79 29.83 26.11
C MET A 1 37.69 28.66 25.14
N LYS A 2 36.68 28.70 24.24
CA LYS A 2 36.35 27.75 23.14
C LYS A 2 35.76 26.39 23.56
N ARG A 3 34.72 25.83 22.95
CA ARG A 3 33.67 26.26 21.99
C ARG A 3 32.53 25.25 22.19
N ALA A 4 31.29 25.72 22.08
CA ALA A 4 30.11 24.87 21.89
C ALA A 4 30.14 24.29 20.47
N ASP A 5 29.60 23.08 20.28
CA ASP A 5 29.00 22.68 19.01
C ASP A 5 27.89 21.67 19.29
N GLY A 6 26.66 22.19 19.25
CA GLY A 6 25.44 21.41 19.29
C GLY A 6 25.22 20.75 17.93
N ASN A 7 25.09 19.42 17.94
CA ASN A 7 24.67 18.69 16.75
C ASN A 7 23.15 18.50 16.81
N ALA A 8 22.42 19.48 16.28
CA ALA A 8 21.01 19.35 16.01
C ALA A 8 20.81 18.44 14.79
N PHE A 9 20.25 17.26 15.02
CA PHE A 9 19.72 16.40 13.96
C PHE A 9 18.53 17.12 13.28
N ALA A 10 18.83 17.88 12.23
CA ALA A 10 17.81 18.45 11.36
C ALA A 10 17.29 17.35 10.42
N THR A 11 16.10 16.84 10.70
CA THR A 11 15.37 15.93 9.82
C THR A 11 15.00 16.65 8.53
N ALA A 12 15.80 16.44 7.47
CA ALA A 12 15.53 16.97 6.15
C ALA A 12 14.26 16.31 5.57
N ARG A 13 13.14 17.05 5.59
CA ARG A 13 11.93 16.71 4.81
C ARG A 13 12.27 16.84 3.32
N ARG A 14 12.71 15.75 2.68
CA ARG A 14 12.78 15.69 1.22
C ARG A 14 11.36 15.69 0.67
N ARG A 15 10.90 16.83 0.14
CA ARG A 15 9.75 16.87 -0.76
C ARG A 15 10.16 16.19 -2.07
N ALA A 16 9.55 15.04 -2.37
CA ALA A 16 9.59 14.50 -3.72
C ALA A 16 8.91 15.51 -4.67
N CYS A 17 9.58 15.83 -5.78
CA CYS A 17 9.06 16.71 -6.81
C CYS A 17 7.83 16.04 -7.44
N MET A 18 6.65 16.62 -7.25
CA MET A 18 5.39 16.17 -7.81
C MET A 18 4.74 17.38 -8.48
N GLU A 19 4.27 17.23 -9.72
CA GLU A 19 3.82 18.38 -10.49
C GLU A 19 2.62 19.09 -9.86
N ARG A 20 1.73 18.43 -9.10
CA ARG A 20 0.99 18.98 -7.93
C ARG A 20 0.52 17.86 -7.00
N PRO A 21 0.84 17.87 -5.69
CA PRO A 21 0.15 17.01 -4.73
C PRO A 21 -1.31 17.35 -4.63
N ASP A 22 -2.15 16.33 -4.49
CA ASP A 22 -3.55 16.50 -4.13
C ASP A 22 -3.60 17.26 -2.80
N GLU A 23 -3.95 18.53 -2.89
CA GLU A 23 -3.90 19.44 -1.74
C GLU A 23 -4.99 19.12 -0.73
N ARG A 24 -5.94 18.24 -1.03
CA ARG A 24 -6.99 17.84 -0.09
C ARG A 24 -6.45 17.00 1.07
N PHE A 25 -5.29 16.35 0.89
CA PHE A 25 -4.76 15.38 1.84
C PHE A 25 -3.34 15.68 2.29
N VAL A 26 -2.99 15.12 3.44
CA VAL A 26 -1.63 15.10 3.98
C VAL A 26 -1.33 13.71 4.55
N ALA A 27 -0.12 13.22 4.31
CA ALA A 27 0.38 12.02 4.96
C ALA A 27 1.43 12.39 6.00
N VAL A 28 1.31 11.83 7.19
CA VAL A 28 2.28 11.98 8.28
C VAL A 28 2.96 10.65 8.51
N ALA A 29 4.29 10.68 8.40
CA ALA A 29 5.14 9.54 8.61
C ALA A 29 5.74 9.57 10.02
N GLU A 30 5.62 8.46 10.76
CA GLU A 30 6.23 8.26 12.08
C GLU A 30 7.19 7.08 12.02
N GLN A 31 8.44 7.28 12.44
CA GLN A 31 9.42 6.20 12.50
C GLN A 31 9.18 5.35 13.76
N LEU A 32 8.82 4.08 13.60
CA LEU A 32 8.59 3.14 14.72
C LEU A 32 9.87 2.37 15.13
N GLY A 33 10.92 2.48 14.33
CA GLY A 33 12.21 1.81 14.49
C GLY A 33 13.02 1.94 13.21
N SER A 34 14.23 1.37 13.13
CA SER A 34 15.10 1.53 11.95
C SER A 34 14.52 1.00 10.63
N ARG A 35 13.56 0.05 10.71
CA ARG A 35 13.03 -0.68 9.55
C ARG A 35 11.52 -0.53 9.36
N THR A 36 10.85 0.33 10.13
CA THR A 36 9.40 0.46 10.06
C THR A 36 8.97 1.90 10.21
N GLN A 37 8.13 2.35 9.27
CA GLN A 37 7.53 3.68 9.26
C GLN A 37 6.01 3.52 9.24
N ARG A 38 5.31 4.10 10.22
CA ARG A 38 3.85 4.22 10.20
C ARG A 38 3.43 5.44 9.40
N GLN A 39 2.33 5.32 8.67
CA GLN A 39 1.74 6.37 7.87
C GLN A 39 0.29 6.54 8.29
N VAL A 40 -0.10 7.79 8.52
CA VAL A 40 -1.50 8.19 8.72
C VAL A 40 -1.82 9.25 7.67
N ILE A 41 -2.95 9.09 6.99
CA ILE A 41 -3.44 10.06 6.00
C ILE A 41 -4.62 10.81 6.58
N SER A 42 -4.60 12.13 6.44
CA SER A 42 -5.64 13.03 6.95
C SER A 42 -6.11 13.97 5.85
N HIS A 43 -7.34 14.47 6.01
CA HIS A 43 -7.74 15.69 5.31
C HIS A 43 -6.81 16.84 5.71
N ARG A 44 -6.48 17.74 4.77
CA ARG A 44 -5.67 18.91 5.08
C ARG A 44 -6.37 19.78 6.12
N GLY A 45 -5.73 19.94 7.29
CA GLY A 45 -6.31 20.68 8.41
C GLY A 45 -7.48 19.98 9.11
N GLY A 46 -7.69 18.69 8.83
CA GLY A 46 -8.80 17.90 9.35
C GLY A 46 -8.37 16.60 10.00
N ALA A 47 -9.34 15.72 10.22
CA ALA A 47 -9.15 14.41 10.84
C ALA A 47 -8.41 13.42 9.92
N ALA A 48 -7.90 12.35 10.52
CA ALA A 48 -7.47 11.16 9.78
C ALA A 48 -8.62 10.60 8.94
N LEU A 49 -8.30 10.10 7.75
CA LEU A 49 -9.25 9.36 6.93
C LEU A 49 -9.70 8.12 7.70
N ARG A 50 -10.98 7.77 7.57
CA ARG A 50 -11.49 6.47 8.00
C ARG A 50 -11.24 5.41 6.93
N TRP A 51 -11.27 4.13 7.31
CA TRP A 51 -11.15 3.03 6.35
C TRP A 51 -12.17 3.09 5.21
N GLU A 52 -13.44 3.32 5.55
CA GLU A 52 -14.52 3.45 4.56
C GLU A 52 -14.27 4.57 3.55
N GLU A 53 -13.69 5.68 4.00
CA GLU A 53 -13.36 6.84 3.17
C GLU A 53 -12.18 6.51 2.25
N ALA A 54 -11.11 5.89 2.78
CA ALA A 54 -9.97 5.47 1.97
C ALA A 54 -10.38 4.46 0.89
N ILE A 55 -11.25 3.50 1.21
CA ILE A 55 -11.81 2.54 0.26
C ILE A 55 -12.62 3.25 -0.83
N ALA A 56 -13.50 4.18 -0.47
CA ALA A 56 -14.30 4.94 -1.43
C ALA A 56 -13.42 5.79 -2.37
N LEU A 57 -12.38 6.43 -1.81
CA LEU A 57 -11.44 7.24 -2.57
C LEU A 57 -10.58 6.39 -3.51
N TRP A 58 -10.09 5.22 -3.09
CA TRP A 58 -9.37 4.33 -4.02
C TRP A 58 -10.22 3.90 -5.20
N ARG A 59 -11.52 3.67 -5.01
CA ARG A 59 -12.43 3.24 -6.08
C ARG A 59 -12.70 4.32 -7.10
N THR A 60 -12.97 5.53 -6.63
CA THR A 60 -13.60 6.57 -7.47
C THR A 60 -12.74 7.81 -7.69
N ASP A 61 -11.65 7.98 -6.95
CA ASP A 61 -10.82 9.18 -6.95
C ASP A 61 -9.39 8.88 -7.43
N ALA A 62 -9.16 9.09 -8.72
CA ALA A 62 -7.85 8.90 -9.34
C ALA A 62 -6.80 9.87 -8.76
N ALA A 63 -7.18 11.09 -8.39
CA ALA A 63 -6.25 12.08 -7.82
C ALA A 63 -5.76 11.64 -6.44
N PHE A 64 -6.66 11.15 -5.58
CA PHE A 64 -6.29 10.55 -4.30
C PHE A 64 -5.37 9.34 -4.50
N THR A 65 -5.68 8.49 -5.48
CA THR A 65 -4.89 7.28 -5.73
C THR A 65 -3.46 7.60 -6.16
N LEU A 66 -3.28 8.63 -6.99
CA LEU A 66 -1.96 9.13 -7.37
C LEU A 66 -1.23 9.77 -6.19
N PHE A 67 -1.92 10.56 -5.37
CA PHE A 67 -1.39 11.08 -4.11
C PHE A 67 -0.93 9.95 -3.17
N PHE A 68 -1.78 8.95 -2.95
CA PHE A 68 -1.49 7.79 -2.10
C PHE A 68 -0.26 7.04 -2.61
N THR A 69 -0.20 6.78 -3.92
CA THR A 69 0.94 6.11 -4.54
C THR A 69 2.23 6.91 -4.40
N ALA A 70 2.14 8.24 -4.45
CA ALA A 70 3.31 9.10 -4.23
C ALA A 70 3.79 9.11 -2.78
N VAL A 71 2.88 9.03 -1.81
CA VAL A 71 3.23 8.85 -0.39
C VAL A 71 4.06 7.57 -0.22
N LEU A 72 3.63 6.47 -0.84
CA LEU A 72 4.37 5.21 -0.86
C LEU A 72 5.73 5.35 -1.57
N ALA A 73 5.76 5.99 -2.75
CA ALA A 73 6.97 6.18 -3.53
C ALA A 73 8.05 7.01 -2.80
N ALA A 74 7.61 7.95 -1.95
CA ALA A 74 8.47 8.81 -1.14
C ALA A 74 9.10 8.11 0.08
N CYS A 75 8.68 6.89 0.40
CA CYS A 75 9.32 6.08 1.44
C CYS A 75 10.82 5.90 1.13
N PRO A 76 11.73 6.11 2.11
CA PRO A 76 13.17 6.06 1.88
C PRO A 76 13.71 4.64 1.68
N PHE A 77 12.93 3.60 1.95
CA PHE A 77 13.38 2.22 1.78
C PHE A 77 13.42 1.86 0.29
N ASP A 78 14.52 1.27 -0.17
CA ASP A 78 14.65 0.81 -1.56
C ASP A 78 13.49 -0.12 -1.95
N SER A 79 13.11 -1.00 -1.03
CA SER A 79 11.93 -1.85 -1.13
C SER A 79 11.28 -2.03 0.24
N PHE A 80 9.97 -2.23 0.25
CA PHE A 80 9.18 -2.36 1.48
C PHE A 80 7.94 -3.22 1.28
N TYR A 81 7.48 -3.80 2.39
CA TYR A 81 6.14 -4.35 2.54
C TYR A 81 5.19 -3.25 3.00
N PHE A 82 3.95 -3.29 2.51
CA PHE A 82 2.84 -2.47 2.97
C PHE A 82 1.90 -3.36 3.77
N GLU A 83 1.54 -2.95 4.98
CA GLU A 83 0.70 -3.72 5.89
C GLU A 83 -0.27 -2.79 6.63
N CYS A 84 -1.53 -3.18 6.71
CA CYS A 84 -2.55 -2.44 7.47
C CYS A 84 -3.01 -3.23 8.70
N PRO A 85 -3.62 -2.57 9.71
CA PRO A 85 -4.36 -3.27 10.76
C PRO A 85 -5.45 -4.20 10.18
N PRO A 86 -5.92 -5.21 10.94
CA PRO A 86 -7.08 -6.01 10.54
C PRO A 86 -8.30 -5.13 10.30
N LEU A 87 -8.99 -5.35 9.19
CA LEU A 87 -10.19 -4.61 8.82
C LEU A 87 -11.42 -5.50 8.93
N ALA A 88 -12.33 -5.16 9.85
CA ALA A 88 -13.66 -5.75 9.95
C ALA A 88 -14.74 -4.69 9.63
N ALA A 89 -15.97 -5.14 9.37
CA ALA A 89 -17.10 -4.22 9.19
C ALA A 89 -17.27 -3.26 10.39
N ALA A 90 -17.04 -3.75 11.61
CA ALA A 90 -17.11 -2.95 12.83
C ALA A 90 -15.99 -1.88 12.95
N SER A 91 -14.86 -2.07 12.27
CA SER A 91 -13.71 -1.14 12.28
C SER A 91 -13.61 -0.30 11.00
N ALA A 92 -14.62 -0.31 10.14
CA ALA A 92 -14.63 0.47 8.90
C ALA A 92 -14.64 2.00 9.15
N ALA A 93 -15.15 2.42 10.32
CA ALA A 93 -15.11 3.81 10.79
C ALA A 93 -13.83 4.15 11.57
N ASP A 94 -12.94 3.18 11.80
CA ASP A 94 -11.67 3.46 12.48
C ASP A 94 -10.72 4.23 11.54
N PRO A 95 -9.76 4.98 12.10
CA PRO A 95 -8.74 5.66 11.29
C PRO A 95 -7.98 4.70 10.39
N PHE A 96 -7.85 5.07 9.12
CA PHE A 96 -6.99 4.42 8.16
C PHE A 96 -5.53 4.75 8.44
N GLU A 97 -4.76 3.72 8.77
CA GLU A 97 -3.31 3.78 8.90
C GLU A 97 -2.67 2.53 8.30
N PHE A 98 -1.38 2.63 8.02
CA PHE A 98 -0.59 1.51 7.53
C PHE A 98 0.87 1.67 7.94
N VAL A 99 1.64 0.58 7.84
CA VAL A 99 3.09 0.61 8.00
C VAL A 99 3.78 0.22 6.71
N LEU A 100 4.93 0.84 6.49
CA LEU A 100 5.92 0.42 5.50
C LEU A 100 7.06 -0.23 6.26
N VAL A 101 7.31 -1.51 5.98
CA VAL A 101 8.38 -2.29 6.62
C VAL A 101 9.47 -2.53 5.59
N GLN A 102 10.70 -2.11 5.88
CA GLN A 102 11.85 -2.29 5.00
C GLN A 102 12.03 -3.77 4.68
N ALA A 103 11.95 -4.12 3.40
CA ALA A 103 12.14 -5.48 2.95
C ALA A 103 13.63 -5.87 2.98
N HIS A 104 13.90 -7.16 2.97
CA HIS A 104 15.27 -7.71 2.90
C HIS A 104 15.83 -7.74 1.48
N GLY A 105 15.15 -7.09 0.53
CA GLY A 105 15.38 -7.21 -0.91
C GLY A 105 14.42 -8.21 -1.54
N PHE A 106 14.16 -8.02 -2.83
CA PHE A 106 13.40 -8.92 -3.66
C PHE A 106 14.32 -9.46 -4.76
N ALA A 107 14.09 -10.71 -5.18
CA ALA A 107 14.71 -11.19 -6.42
C ALA A 107 14.25 -10.31 -7.59
N ARG A 108 15.00 -10.33 -8.69
CA ARG A 108 14.60 -9.62 -9.90
C ARG A 108 13.33 -10.28 -10.44
N ALA A 109 12.33 -9.46 -10.75
CA ALA A 109 11.11 -9.92 -11.39
C ALA A 109 11.39 -10.46 -12.79
N ASP A 110 10.91 -11.67 -13.07
CA ASP A 110 10.75 -12.17 -14.44
C ASP A 110 9.28 -12.04 -14.85
N PRO A 111 8.96 -11.21 -15.86
CA PRO A 111 7.61 -11.12 -16.40
C PRO A 111 7.00 -12.45 -16.85
N SER A 112 7.81 -13.47 -17.20
CA SER A 112 7.28 -14.79 -17.56
C SER A 112 6.67 -15.55 -16.40
N ASP A 113 7.17 -15.35 -15.17
CA ASP A 113 6.68 -16.03 -13.96
C ASP A 113 5.22 -15.67 -13.64
N PHE A 114 4.74 -14.55 -14.18
CA PHE A 114 3.41 -14.02 -13.94
C PHE A 114 2.53 -13.96 -15.20
N ALA A 115 3.06 -14.40 -16.34
CA ALA A 115 2.40 -14.27 -17.64
C ALA A 115 1.05 -14.99 -17.70
N GLU A 116 0.89 -16.11 -17.00
CA GLU A 116 -0.38 -16.87 -16.96
C GLU A 116 -1.53 -16.13 -16.25
N HIS A 117 -1.20 -15.18 -15.38
CA HIS A 117 -2.17 -14.37 -14.66
C HIS A 117 -2.46 -13.03 -15.35
N ILE A 118 -1.64 -12.63 -16.32
CA ILE A 118 -1.79 -11.39 -17.07
C ILE A 118 -2.78 -11.63 -18.21
N GLY A 119 -3.90 -10.92 -18.17
CA GLY A 119 -4.92 -11.00 -19.21
C GLY A 119 -4.39 -10.56 -20.58
N ARG A 120 -5.06 -11.00 -21.66
CA ARG A 120 -4.70 -10.69 -23.06
C ARG A 120 -4.55 -9.19 -23.35
N SER A 121 -5.25 -8.34 -22.61
CA SER A 121 -5.21 -6.89 -22.79
C SER A 121 -3.92 -6.26 -22.24
N GLY A 122 -3.23 -6.90 -21.30
CA GLY A 122 -2.00 -6.37 -20.72
C GLY A 122 -2.18 -5.02 -20.03
N VAL A 123 -3.39 -4.67 -19.60
CA VAL A 123 -3.74 -3.37 -19.01
C VAL A 123 -4.60 -3.54 -17.76
N GLY A 124 -4.57 -2.53 -16.88
CA GLY A 124 -5.36 -2.48 -15.66
C GLY A 124 -4.75 -3.27 -14.51
N ALA A 125 -5.61 -3.95 -13.75
CA ALA A 125 -5.25 -4.84 -12.66
C ALA A 125 -5.94 -6.19 -12.86
N VAL A 126 -5.32 -7.26 -12.37
CA VAL A 126 -5.87 -8.62 -12.39
C VAL A 126 -6.14 -9.06 -10.96
N THR A 127 -7.29 -9.72 -10.77
CA THR A 127 -7.69 -10.31 -9.48
C THR A 127 -7.82 -11.82 -9.66
N PHE A 128 -7.20 -12.57 -8.77
CA PHE A 128 -7.22 -14.03 -8.76
C PHE A 128 -7.17 -14.56 -7.32
N ALA A 129 -7.64 -15.77 -7.11
CA ALA A 129 -7.62 -16.38 -5.78
C ALA A 129 -6.25 -16.98 -5.45
N ASN A 130 -5.83 -16.90 -4.20
CA ASN A 130 -4.72 -17.68 -3.66
C ASN A 130 -5.15 -19.16 -3.45
N LEU A 131 -4.21 -20.05 -3.09
CA LEU A 131 -4.52 -21.48 -2.82
C LEU A 131 -5.56 -21.71 -1.70
N GLY A 132 -5.71 -20.73 -0.80
CA GLY A 132 -6.72 -20.73 0.26
C GLY A 132 -8.04 -20.04 -0.13
N GLY A 133 -8.18 -19.57 -1.37
CA GLY A 133 -9.36 -18.87 -1.87
C GLY A 133 -9.39 -17.36 -1.62
N ASP A 134 -8.40 -16.79 -0.93
CA ASP A 134 -8.42 -15.34 -0.64
C ASP A 134 -7.98 -14.51 -1.87
N PRO A 135 -8.56 -13.31 -2.09
CA PRO A 135 -8.19 -12.46 -3.23
C PRO A 135 -6.73 -11.99 -3.20
N LYS A 136 -6.10 -12.09 -4.36
CA LYS A 136 -4.84 -11.43 -4.71
C LYS A 136 -5.04 -10.53 -5.91
N LEU A 137 -4.44 -9.35 -5.84
CA LEU A 137 -4.46 -8.37 -6.93
C LEU A 137 -3.04 -8.08 -7.39
N ALA A 138 -2.87 -7.94 -8.69
CA ALA A 138 -1.60 -7.60 -9.30
C ALA A 138 -1.80 -6.65 -10.49
N PRO A 139 -0.75 -5.93 -10.92
CA PRO A 139 -0.81 -5.17 -12.17
C PRO A 139 -1.11 -6.09 -13.35
N GLY A 140 -1.99 -5.64 -14.25
CA GLY A 140 -2.43 -6.41 -15.41
C GLY A 140 -1.45 -6.41 -16.58
N ALA A 141 -0.18 -6.09 -16.37
CA ALA A 141 0.84 -6.08 -17.43
C ALA A 141 2.16 -6.64 -16.94
N ALA A 142 2.97 -7.16 -17.84
CA ALA A 142 4.27 -7.76 -17.53
C ALA A 142 5.37 -6.69 -17.64
N ARG A 143 5.75 -6.03 -16.53
CA ARG A 143 6.80 -5.01 -16.52
C ARG A 143 7.79 -5.24 -15.39
N ALA A 144 9.07 -4.96 -15.64
CA ALA A 144 10.14 -5.07 -14.64
C ALA A 144 9.88 -4.22 -13.38
N ALA A 145 9.14 -3.11 -13.52
CA ALA A 145 8.73 -2.26 -12.40
C ALA A 145 7.82 -2.98 -11.38
N TYR A 146 7.31 -4.17 -11.68
CA TYR A 146 6.27 -4.82 -10.88
C TYR A 146 6.82 -5.90 -9.96
N GLY A 147 8.14 -5.94 -9.74
CA GLY A 147 8.73 -6.92 -8.81
C GLY A 147 8.34 -6.72 -7.35
N HIS A 148 7.99 -5.50 -6.94
CA HIS A 148 7.50 -5.18 -5.61
C HIS A 148 6.80 -3.81 -5.59
N LEU A 149 6.09 -3.52 -4.50
CA LEU A 149 5.28 -2.31 -4.38
C LEU A 149 6.09 -1.02 -4.57
N ALA A 150 7.27 -0.90 -3.95
CA ALA A 150 8.08 0.31 -4.08
C ALA A 150 8.49 0.63 -5.54
N ALA A 151 8.90 -0.39 -6.32
CA ALA A 151 9.24 -0.22 -7.73
C ALA A 151 8.00 0.15 -8.56
N PHE A 152 6.85 -0.47 -8.25
CA PHE A 152 5.58 -0.15 -8.89
C PHE A 152 5.20 1.32 -8.65
N CYS A 153 5.21 1.77 -7.39
CA CYS A 153 4.86 3.14 -7.04
C CYS A 153 5.79 4.18 -7.68
N ARG A 154 7.06 3.84 -7.92
CA ARG A 154 8.06 4.76 -8.50
C ARG A 154 8.05 4.77 -10.03
N ALA A 155 7.81 3.63 -10.68
CA ALA A 155 8.06 3.46 -12.11
C ALA A 155 6.86 2.99 -12.95
N ALA A 156 5.77 2.49 -12.36
CA ALA A 156 4.58 2.10 -13.13
C ALA A 156 3.90 3.34 -13.76
N PRO A 157 3.19 3.22 -14.90
CA PRO A 157 2.33 4.29 -15.39
C PRO A 157 1.25 4.65 -14.39
N GLU A 158 0.85 5.92 -14.38
CA GLU A 158 -0.24 6.41 -13.55
C GLU A 158 -1.53 5.63 -13.73
N SER A 159 -1.91 5.30 -14.97
CA SER A 159 -3.10 4.51 -15.26
C SER A 159 -3.10 3.13 -14.58
N GLN A 160 -1.94 2.49 -14.44
CA GLN A 160 -1.84 1.21 -13.73
C GLN A 160 -1.81 1.37 -12.21
N ARG A 161 -1.17 2.43 -11.71
CA ARG A 161 -1.24 2.78 -10.27
C ARG A 161 -2.69 2.97 -9.87
N VAL A 162 -3.46 3.73 -10.66
CA VAL A 162 -4.89 3.94 -10.47
C VAL A 162 -5.65 2.62 -10.52
N ALA A 163 -5.48 1.83 -11.59
CA ALA A 163 -6.22 0.58 -11.75
C ALA A 163 -6.00 -0.44 -10.63
N VAL A 164 -4.76 -0.58 -10.11
CA VAL A 164 -4.46 -1.51 -9.01
C VAL A 164 -5.17 -1.09 -7.73
N TRP A 165 -5.07 0.18 -7.32
CA TRP A 165 -5.73 0.64 -6.11
C TRP A 165 -7.26 0.68 -6.25
N GLN A 166 -7.79 0.99 -7.43
CA GLN A 166 -9.22 0.85 -7.71
C GLN A 166 -9.69 -0.59 -7.50
N ALA A 167 -8.97 -1.57 -8.04
CA ALA A 167 -9.30 -2.97 -7.85
C ALA A 167 -9.22 -3.39 -6.37
N VAL A 168 -8.24 -2.87 -5.61
CA VAL A 168 -8.16 -3.08 -4.15
C VAL A 168 -9.38 -2.50 -3.44
N GLY A 169 -9.76 -1.26 -3.77
CA GLY A 169 -10.93 -0.59 -3.21
C GLY A 169 -12.22 -1.33 -3.53
N GLU A 170 -12.43 -1.80 -4.75
CA GLU A 170 -13.61 -2.60 -5.13
C GLU A 170 -13.64 -3.93 -4.38
N ALA A 171 -12.50 -4.62 -4.26
CA ALA A 171 -12.43 -5.89 -3.53
C ALA A 171 -12.76 -5.70 -2.05
N LEU A 172 -12.17 -4.70 -1.37
CA LEU A 172 -12.49 -4.40 0.03
C LEU A 172 -13.94 -3.97 0.21
N HIS A 173 -14.47 -3.11 -0.66
CA HIS A 173 -15.86 -2.70 -0.60
C HIS A 173 -16.82 -3.88 -0.75
N GLY A 174 -16.56 -4.79 -1.69
CA GLY A 174 -17.36 -6.01 -1.86
C GLY A 174 -17.30 -6.93 -0.63
N MET A 175 -16.12 -7.08 -0.02
CA MET A 175 -15.96 -7.90 1.20
C MET A 175 -16.68 -7.30 2.40
N LEU A 176 -16.74 -5.96 2.52
CA LEU A 176 -17.43 -5.28 3.62
C LEU A 176 -18.94 -5.12 3.39
N GLY A 177 -19.37 -4.88 2.16
CA GLY A 177 -20.75 -4.50 1.80
C GLY A 177 -21.82 -5.57 2.04
N GLY A 178 -21.41 -6.82 2.31
CA GLY A 178 -22.29 -7.92 2.70
C GLY A 178 -21.93 -8.58 4.04
N ALA A 179 -20.92 -8.05 4.74
CA ALA A 179 -20.42 -8.66 5.96
C ALA A 179 -21.29 -8.29 7.16
N ALA A 180 -21.66 -9.29 7.96
CA ALA A 180 -22.19 -9.04 9.30
C ALA A 180 -21.12 -8.33 10.15
N ALA A 181 -21.53 -7.55 11.15
CA ALA A 181 -20.60 -6.91 12.08
C ALA A 181 -19.67 -7.91 12.81
N SER A 182 -20.09 -9.17 12.93
CA SER A 182 -19.34 -10.29 13.51
C SER A 182 -18.47 -11.07 12.52
N ALA A 183 -18.46 -10.70 11.23
CA ALA A 183 -17.63 -11.37 10.23
C ALA A 183 -16.14 -11.25 10.60
N PRO A 184 -15.32 -12.27 10.27
CA PRO A 184 -13.89 -12.21 10.53
C PRO A 184 -13.24 -11.05 9.75
N PRO A 185 -12.17 -10.44 10.29
CA PRO A 185 -11.47 -9.36 9.62
C PRO A 185 -10.72 -9.85 8.36
N VAL A 186 -10.36 -8.88 7.52
CA VAL A 186 -9.51 -9.03 6.34
C VAL A 186 -8.17 -8.35 6.61
N TRP A 187 -7.09 -8.99 6.17
CA TRP A 187 -5.74 -8.43 6.28
C TRP A 187 -5.25 -7.96 4.91
N LEU A 188 -5.15 -6.64 4.74
CA LEU A 188 -4.61 -6.00 3.55
C LEU A 188 -3.09 -5.82 3.66
N SER A 189 -2.34 -6.46 2.76
CA SER A 189 -0.88 -6.32 2.75
C SER A 189 -0.28 -6.49 1.36
N THR A 190 1.02 -6.25 1.22
CA THR A 190 1.81 -6.71 0.07
C THR A 190 2.93 -7.63 0.51
N GLU A 191 3.08 -8.74 -0.20
CA GLU A 191 4.19 -9.66 -0.02
C GLU A 191 4.52 -10.33 -1.36
N GLY A 192 5.81 -10.56 -1.63
CA GLY A 192 6.30 -11.09 -2.91
C GLY A 192 7.73 -11.59 -2.83
N SER A 193 8.19 -12.04 -1.66
CA SER A 193 9.54 -12.57 -1.49
C SER A 193 9.67 -13.99 -2.04
N GLY A 194 8.58 -14.76 -2.09
CA GLY A 194 8.54 -16.10 -2.69
C GLY A 194 8.41 -16.10 -4.21
N VAL A 195 7.66 -15.14 -4.77
CA VAL A 195 7.53 -14.91 -6.22
C VAL A 195 7.73 -13.41 -6.42
N PRO A 196 8.81 -12.97 -7.11
CA PRO A 196 9.20 -11.56 -7.20
C PRO A 196 8.27 -10.78 -8.14
N TRP A 197 7.03 -10.61 -7.71
CA TRP A 197 5.98 -9.84 -8.36
C TRP A 197 5.12 -9.15 -7.31
N LEU A 198 4.53 -8.01 -7.66
CA LEU A 198 3.62 -7.28 -6.80
C LEU A 198 2.34 -8.09 -6.65
N HIS A 199 2.11 -8.56 -5.42
CA HIS A 199 0.83 -9.07 -4.98
C HIS A 199 0.30 -8.18 -3.86
N VAL A 200 -0.84 -7.55 -4.09
CA VAL A 200 -1.68 -7.04 -3.02
C VAL A 200 -2.56 -8.19 -2.55
N ARG A 201 -2.56 -8.43 -1.25
CA ARG A 201 -3.18 -9.59 -0.62
C ARG A 201 -4.30 -9.11 0.29
N LEU A 202 -5.48 -9.71 0.15
CA LEU A 202 -6.62 -9.52 1.04
C LEU A 202 -6.90 -10.87 1.68
N ASP A 203 -6.10 -11.25 2.67
CA ASP A 203 -6.13 -12.59 3.25
C ASP A 203 -7.09 -12.65 4.45
N SER A 204 -7.74 -13.82 4.66
CA SER A 204 -8.55 -14.12 5.85
C SER A 204 -7.74 -14.39 7.13
N ARG A 205 -6.40 -14.31 7.05
CA ARG A 205 -5.44 -14.46 8.16
C ARG A 205 -4.23 -13.56 7.90
N PRO A 206 -3.50 -13.10 8.92
CA PRO A 206 -2.31 -12.24 8.77
C PRO A 206 -1.07 -13.00 8.29
N LYS A 207 -1.19 -13.73 7.18
CA LYS A 207 -0.07 -14.47 6.61
C LYS A 207 0.99 -13.48 6.14
N TYR A 208 2.24 -13.76 6.48
CA TYR A 208 3.41 -12.98 6.05
C TYR A 208 3.49 -11.54 6.55
N TYR A 209 2.74 -11.18 7.58
CA TYR A 209 2.93 -9.89 8.24
C TYR A 209 4.28 -9.84 8.96
N HIS A 210 5.04 -8.79 8.68
CA HIS A 210 6.29 -8.47 9.36
C HIS A 210 6.06 -7.56 10.57
N HIS A 211 4.99 -6.76 10.57
CA HIS A 211 4.57 -5.96 11.71
C HIS A 211 3.64 -6.72 12.66
N ARG A 212 4.23 -7.36 13.67
CA ARG A 212 3.52 -8.22 14.64
C ARG A 212 2.30 -7.59 15.33
N LYS A 213 2.22 -6.26 15.46
CA LYS A 213 1.04 -5.62 16.07
C LYS A 213 -0.22 -5.75 15.21
N TYR A 214 -0.07 -5.89 13.89
CA TYR A 214 -1.20 -6.06 12.95
C TYR A 214 -1.52 -7.54 12.68
N ALA A 215 -0.64 -8.46 13.11
CA ALA A 215 -0.80 -9.90 12.91
C ALA A 215 -1.57 -10.62 14.04
N ARG A 216 -2.57 -9.95 14.62
CA ARG A 216 -3.34 -10.45 15.77
C ARG A 216 -4.68 -11.02 15.37
#